data_AF-A0A9P5R8N3-F1
#
_entry.id   AF-A0A9P5R8N3-F1
#
_cell.length_a   1.000
_cell.length_b   1.000
_cell.length_c   1.000
_cell.angle_alpha   90.00
_cell.angle_beta   90.00
_cell.angle_gamma   90.00
#
_symmetry.space_group_name_H-M   'P 1'
#
loop_
_entity.id
_entity.type
_entity.pdbx_description
1 polymer ?
#
loop_
_entity_poly.entity_id
_entity_poly.type
_entity_poly.pdbx_seq_one_letter_code
_entity_poly.pdbx_strand_id
1 'polypeptide(L)'
;HPNANFALVADANCEDLVGPAPACDTICPTVFQPVCAKAKNGLNKSFNNACELKNYNCKHPNAEFTIVTNANCDDLVVAAAAPAAPTCDTICPTVYQPVCAKGIDGLNKAFGNACELKNYNCKHPNANFSVVANSNCKDIPTPAPVCNKACPMIYKPVCAKLLSGETKTFGNTCEMNVFNCENPAAKAELVANGECTAAPTACPTACAEIYKPVCAKLLSGETKTFGNTCEMNVFNCQNPAAKAELVANGECTAAPTACPTACAEIYKPVCAKYTNGDLQTFANTCELNVFTCKFPAIAFTAVTEGACEAN
;
A
#
# COMPACT_ATOMS: atom_id res chain seq x y z
N HIS A 1 22.54 -25.17 55.02
CA HIS A 1 23.68 -24.26 54.76
C HIS A 1 23.70 -23.89 53.28
N PRO A 2 23.91 -22.60 52.94
CA PRO A 2 24.15 -22.16 51.57
C PRO A 2 25.61 -22.41 51.17
N ASN A 3 25.89 -22.22 49.88
CA ASN A 3 27.20 -22.10 49.22
C ASN A 3 28.03 -23.37 49.00
N ALA A 4 28.35 -23.60 47.72
CA ALA A 4 29.76 -23.68 47.34
C ALA A 4 29.94 -23.15 45.91
N ASN A 5 30.65 -22.02 45.82
CA ASN A 5 31.20 -21.44 44.61
C ASN A 5 32.57 -22.08 44.33
N PHE A 6 32.83 -22.35 43.04
CA PHE A 6 34.10 -22.44 42.31
C PHE A 6 35.37 -23.04 42.93
N ALA A 7 35.96 -24.00 42.21
CA ALA A 7 37.40 -24.01 41.90
C ALA A 7 37.65 -24.64 40.52
N LEU A 8 38.39 -23.92 39.67
CA LEU A 8 39.00 -24.36 38.41
C LEU A 8 40.49 -24.57 38.66
N VAL A 9 41.06 -25.74 38.35
CA VAL A 9 42.44 -25.98 37.87
C VAL A 9 42.42 -27.37 37.20
N ALA A 10 42.42 -27.47 35.87
CA ALA A 10 43.54 -27.54 34.91
C ALA A 10 44.27 -28.90 34.84
N ASP A 11 44.18 -29.47 33.63
CA ASP A 11 45.09 -30.36 32.90
C ASP A 11 45.52 -31.73 33.46
N ALA A 12 44.94 -32.80 32.88
CA ALA A 12 45.65 -34.00 32.48
C ALA A 12 44.85 -34.82 31.42
N ASN A 13 45.22 -34.61 30.16
CA ASN A 13 45.29 -35.52 29.00
C ASN A 13 44.23 -36.63 28.80
N CYS A 14 43.37 -36.42 27.80
CA CYS A 14 42.60 -37.44 27.07
C CYS A 14 43.28 -37.83 25.74
N GLU A 15 44.60 -37.98 25.74
CA GLU A 15 45.32 -38.60 24.61
C GLU A 15 45.40 -40.10 24.86
N ASP A 16 44.36 -40.86 24.53
CA ASP A 16 44.50 -42.31 24.22
C ASP A 16 43.23 -43.00 23.69
N LEU A 17 42.39 -42.33 22.88
CA LEU A 17 41.32 -43.01 22.14
C LEU A 17 41.13 -42.45 20.73
N VAL A 18 42.20 -42.43 19.92
CA VAL A 18 42.06 -42.31 18.46
C VAL A 18 42.99 -43.33 17.83
N GLY A 19 42.44 -44.49 17.43
CA GLY A 19 43.12 -45.38 16.50
C GLY A 19 43.50 -44.62 15.21
N PRO A 20 44.47 -45.10 14.41
CA PRO A 20 44.96 -44.35 13.26
C PRO A 20 43.79 -43.88 12.39
N ALA A 21 43.71 -42.57 12.18
CA ALA A 21 42.71 -41.97 11.30
C ALA A 21 42.72 -42.71 9.96
N PRO A 22 41.55 -43.07 9.38
CA PRO A 22 41.53 -43.76 8.11
C PRO A 22 42.30 -42.93 7.08
N ALA A 23 43.31 -43.53 6.47
CA ALA A 23 44.10 -42.86 5.44
C ALA A 23 43.17 -42.47 4.28
N CYS A 24 42.82 -41.20 4.18
CA CYS A 24 41.99 -40.70 3.08
C CYS A 24 42.82 -40.70 1.80
N ASP A 25 42.24 -41.19 0.70
CA ASP A 25 42.86 -41.15 -0.63
C ASP A 25 43.14 -39.68 -1.01
N THR A 26 44.42 -39.27 -0.99
CA THR A 26 44.83 -37.88 -1.26
C THR A 26 45.00 -37.57 -2.75
N ILE A 27 44.97 -38.60 -3.61
CA ILE A 27 45.13 -38.46 -5.06
C ILE A 27 43.80 -38.85 -5.72
N CYS A 28 43.11 -37.87 -6.27
CA CYS A 28 41.94 -38.10 -7.12
C CYS A 28 42.30 -37.80 -8.59
N PRO A 29 41.71 -38.55 -9.54
CA PRO A 29 41.87 -38.24 -10.95
C PRO A 29 41.29 -36.85 -11.24
N THR A 30 41.88 -36.13 -12.19
CA THR A 30 41.39 -34.82 -12.65
C THR A 30 40.24 -34.93 -13.64
N VAL A 31 39.71 -36.14 -13.84
CA VAL A 31 38.54 -36.38 -14.69
C VAL A 31 37.31 -35.70 -14.08
N PHE A 32 36.65 -34.89 -14.89
CA PHE A 32 35.43 -34.19 -14.50
C PHE A 32 34.21 -35.09 -14.78
N GLN A 33 33.68 -35.69 -13.72
CA GLN A 33 32.47 -36.53 -13.69
C GLN A 33 31.64 -36.10 -12.48
N PRO A 34 30.96 -34.94 -12.55
CA PRO A 34 30.43 -34.27 -11.38
C PRO A 34 29.40 -35.12 -10.66
N VAL A 35 29.42 -35.04 -9.33
CA VAL A 35 28.39 -35.63 -8.47
C VAL A 35 27.83 -34.56 -7.56
N CYS A 36 26.51 -34.56 -7.39
CA CYS A 36 25.85 -33.77 -6.37
C CYS A 36 25.60 -34.68 -5.18
N ALA A 37 26.04 -34.28 -4.01
CA ALA A 37 25.78 -35.00 -2.78
C ALA A 37 25.06 -34.11 -1.77
N LYS A 38 24.26 -34.74 -0.91
CA LYS A 38 23.48 -34.09 0.14
C LYS A 38 23.92 -34.57 1.51
N ALA A 39 24.17 -33.64 2.42
CA ALA A 39 24.48 -33.93 3.82
C ALA A 39 23.21 -34.17 4.64
N LYS A 40 23.35 -34.77 5.83
CA LYS A 40 22.22 -35.01 6.76
C LYS A 40 21.45 -33.73 7.14
N ASN A 41 22.13 -32.58 7.19
CA ASN A 41 21.50 -31.28 7.48
C ASN A 41 20.77 -30.66 6.27
N GLY A 42 20.71 -31.35 5.13
CA GLY A 42 20.00 -30.91 3.94
C GLY A 42 20.83 -30.10 2.95
N LEU A 43 22.10 -29.79 3.25
CA LEU A 43 23.00 -29.05 2.36
C LEU A 43 23.37 -29.89 1.12
N ASN A 44 23.19 -29.32 -0.06
CA ASN A 44 23.66 -29.90 -1.33
C ASN A 44 25.03 -29.31 -1.71
N LYS A 45 25.95 -30.16 -2.20
CA LYS A 45 27.27 -29.74 -2.68
C LYS A 45 27.74 -30.58 -3.86
N SER A 46 28.25 -29.90 -4.88
CA SER A 46 28.85 -30.53 -6.06
C SER A 46 30.32 -30.89 -5.80
N PHE A 47 30.76 -32.02 -6.34
CA PHE A 47 32.15 -32.49 -6.35
C PHE A 47 32.55 -32.84 -7.78
N ASN A 48 33.81 -32.61 -8.18
CA ASN A 48 34.22 -32.83 -9.57
C ASN A 48 34.15 -34.30 -9.98
N ASN A 49 34.27 -35.21 -9.00
CA ASN A 49 34.06 -36.64 -9.17
C ASN A 49 33.80 -37.33 -7.82
N ALA A 50 33.40 -38.61 -7.88
CA ALA A 50 33.10 -39.43 -6.72
C ALA A 50 34.31 -39.65 -5.79
N CYS A 51 35.53 -39.63 -6.33
CA CYS A 51 36.75 -39.72 -5.50
C CYS A 51 36.87 -38.50 -4.58
N GLU A 52 36.67 -37.30 -5.12
CA GLU A 52 36.72 -36.06 -4.32
C GLU A 52 35.65 -36.05 -3.23
N LEU A 53 34.43 -36.51 -3.51
CA LEU A 53 33.38 -36.67 -2.50
C LEU A 53 33.81 -37.65 -1.39
N LYS A 54 34.36 -38.81 -1.75
CA LYS A 54 34.81 -39.82 -0.78
C LYS A 54 35.94 -39.28 0.10
N ASN A 55 36.91 -38.57 -0.50
CA ASN A 55 37.99 -37.91 0.22
C ASN A 55 37.45 -36.81 1.17
N TYR A 56 36.47 -36.04 0.70
CA TYR A 56 35.82 -35.01 1.52
C TYR A 56 35.12 -35.61 2.74
N ASN A 57 34.31 -36.66 2.58
CA ASN A 57 33.67 -37.36 3.69
C ASN A 57 34.68 -38.00 4.65
N CYS A 58 35.81 -38.48 4.14
CA CYS A 58 36.87 -39.04 4.97
C CYS A 58 37.54 -37.96 5.86
N LYS A 59 37.78 -36.76 5.31
CA LYS A 59 38.31 -35.61 6.07
C LYS A 59 37.26 -34.96 6.99
N HIS A 60 35.99 -35.12 6.66
CA HIS A 60 34.85 -34.55 7.36
C HIS A 60 33.85 -35.65 7.75
N PRO A 61 34.20 -36.53 8.72
CA PRO A 61 33.39 -37.69 9.07
C PRO A 61 31.98 -37.31 9.57
N ASN A 62 31.79 -36.09 10.08
CA ASN A 62 30.50 -35.58 10.54
C ASN A 62 29.65 -34.94 9.42
N ALA A 63 30.18 -34.78 8.22
CA ALA A 63 29.47 -34.14 7.11
C ALA A 63 28.58 -35.14 6.33
N GLU A 64 29.01 -36.41 6.24
CA GLU A 64 28.24 -37.55 5.69
C GLU A 64 27.43 -37.23 4.43
N PHE A 65 28.07 -36.68 3.41
CA PHE A 65 27.42 -36.39 2.14
C PHE A 65 27.14 -37.68 1.35
N THR A 66 25.90 -37.89 0.92
CA THR A 66 25.51 -39.03 0.05
C THR A 66 25.15 -38.55 -1.35
N ILE A 67 25.58 -39.26 -2.40
CA ILE A 67 25.28 -38.90 -3.80
C ILE A 67 23.77 -38.90 -4.02
N VAL A 68 23.26 -37.78 -4.53
CA VAL A 68 21.88 -37.59 -5.00
C VAL A 68 21.79 -37.82 -6.50
N THR A 69 22.76 -37.32 -7.27
CA THR A 69 22.84 -37.50 -8.73
C THR A 69 24.28 -37.42 -9.23
N ASN A 70 24.55 -38.03 -10.39
CA ASN A 70 25.82 -37.94 -11.11
C ASN A 70 25.83 -36.71 -12.06
N ALA A 71 25.51 -35.55 -11.49
CA ALA A 71 25.50 -34.23 -12.14
C ALA A 71 25.79 -33.14 -11.09
N ASN A 72 25.92 -31.88 -11.49
CA ASN A 72 26.09 -30.79 -10.51
C ASN A 72 24.78 -30.54 -9.74
N CYS A 73 24.87 -30.00 -8.52
CA CYS A 73 23.68 -29.68 -7.73
C CYS A 73 22.79 -28.59 -8.35
N ASP A 74 23.35 -27.74 -9.22
CA ASP A 74 22.57 -26.73 -9.96
C ASP A 74 21.69 -27.36 -11.06
N ASP A 75 22.01 -28.59 -11.48
CA ASP A 75 21.20 -29.36 -12.42
C ASP A 75 19.96 -30.00 -11.74
N LEU A 76 19.93 -30.04 -10.40
CA LEU A 76 18.77 -30.53 -9.63
C LEU A 76 17.54 -29.62 -9.72
N VAL A 77 17.70 -28.39 -10.23
CA VAL A 77 16.60 -27.42 -10.36
C VAL A 77 15.63 -27.82 -11.49
N VAL A 78 15.91 -28.89 -12.25
CA VAL A 78 15.07 -29.35 -13.37
C VAL A 78 14.27 -30.63 -13.06
N ALA A 79 14.36 -31.19 -11.84
CA ALA A 79 13.71 -32.46 -11.50
C ALA A 79 12.48 -32.33 -10.55
N ALA A 80 11.83 -31.17 -10.52
CA ALA A 80 10.40 -31.11 -10.20
C ALA A 80 9.67 -30.89 -11.52
N ALA A 81 9.30 -31.98 -12.20
CA ALA A 81 8.39 -31.90 -13.33
C ALA A 81 7.10 -31.23 -12.84
N ALA A 82 6.94 -29.95 -13.15
CA ALA A 82 5.64 -29.32 -13.14
C ALA A 82 4.72 -30.21 -13.99
N PRO A 83 3.49 -30.53 -13.53
CA PRO A 83 2.56 -31.28 -14.35
C PRO A 83 2.45 -30.55 -15.70
N ALA A 84 2.48 -31.32 -16.79
CA ALA A 84 2.30 -30.79 -18.13
C ALA A 84 1.12 -29.81 -18.12
N ALA A 85 1.34 -28.59 -18.65
CA ALA A 85 0.32 -27.56 -18.68
C ALA A 85 -0.99 -28.15 -19.24
N PRO A 86 -2.15 -27.94 -18.58
CA PRO A 86 -3.41 -28.50 -19.05
C PRO A 86 -3.67 -28.02 -20.49
N THR A 87 -4.07 -28.94 -21.38
CA THR A 87 -4.50 -28.57 -22.73
C THR A 87 -5.82 -27.82 -22.62
N CYS A 88 -5.76 -26.49 -22.77
CA CYS A 88 -6.92 -25.62 -22.67
C CYS A 88 -7.76 -25.68 -23.94
N ASP A 89 -9.07 -25.89 -23.80
CA ASP A 89 -10.03 -25.85 -24.90
C ASP A 89 -10.02 -24.44 -25.54
N THR A 90 -9.51 -24.32 -26.76
CA THR A 90 -9.37 -23.03 -27.45
C THR A 90 -10.62 -22.60 -28.21
N ILE A 91 -11.61 -23.50 -28.37
CA ILE A 91 -12.83 -23.25 -29.12
C ILE A 91 -13.98 -23.08 -28.12
N CYS A 92 -14.53 -21.87 -28.04
CA CYS A 92 -15.74 -21.60 -27.29
C CYS A 92 -16.91 -21.24 -28.23
N PRO A 93 -18.16 -21.58 -27.86
CA PRO A 93 -19.34 -21.12 -28.59
C PRO A 93 -19.37 -19.59 -28.62
N THR A 94 -19.87 -19.02 -29.71
CA THR A 94 -20.12 -17.56 -29.81
C THR A 94 -21.41 -17.11 -29.12
N VAL A 95 -22.09 -18.03 -28.43
CA VAL A 95 -23.29 -17.74 -27.66
C VAL A 95 -22.91 -16.87 -26.46
N TYR A 96 -23.50 -15.67 -26.40
CA TYR A 96 -23.30 -14.74 -25.29
C TYR A 96 -24.22 -15.09 -24.13
N GLN A 97 -23.64 -15.58 -23.04
CA GLN A 97 -24.29 -15.91 -21.77
C GLN A 97 -23.35 -15.43 -20.64
N PRO A 98 -23.36 -14.13 -20.32
CA PRO A 98 -22.29 -13.52 -19.56
C PRO A 98 -22.16 -14.12 -18.17
N VAL A 99 -20.91 -14.25 -17.73
CA VAL A 99 -20.57 -14.72 -16.39
C VAL A 99 -19.63 -13.71 -15.76
N CYS A 100 -19.95 -13.26 -14.56
CA CYS A 100 -19.03 -12.50 -13.74
C CYS A 100 -18.34 -13.45 -12.77
N ALA A 101 -17.01 -13.41 -12.76
CA ALA A 101 -16.20 -14.20 -11.86
C ALA A 101 -15.20 -13.32 -11.09
N LYS A 102 -14.83 -13.75 -9.89
CA LYS A 102 -13.90 -13.07 -9.00
C LYS A 102 -12.61 -13.86 -8.85
N GLY A 103 -11.49 -13.19 -9.10
CA GLY A 103 -10.15 -13.74 -8.95
C GLY A 103 -9.72 -13.82 -7.50
N ILE A 104 -8.59 -14.49 -7.26
CA ILE A 104 -7.98 -14.58 -5.93
C ILE A 104 -7.49 -13.22 -5.38
N ASP A 105 -7.23 -12.27 -6.28
CA ASP A 105 -6.90 -10.87 -6.00
C ASP A 105 -8.12 -10.03 -5.60
N GLY A 106 -9.31 -10.63 -5.63
CA GLY A 106 -10.56 -9.97 -5.32
C GLY A 106 -11.15 -9.16 -6.48
N LEU A 107 -10.54 -9.17 -7.66
CA LEU A 107 -11.03 -8.44 -8.82
C LEU A 107 -12.15 -9.21 -9.53
N ASN A 108 -13.21 -8.50 -9.91
CA ASN A 108 -14.30 -9.05 -10.70
C ASN A 108 -14.01 -8.87 -12.20
N LYS A 109 -14.20 -9.92 -13.00
CA LYS A 109 -14.04 -9.93 -14.45
C LYS A 109 -15.23 -10.60 -15.13
N ALA A 110 -15.71 -9.98 -16.20
CA ALA A 110 -16.79 -10.51 -17.03
C ALA A 110 -16.23 -11.37 -18.16
N PHE A 111 -16.90 -12.48 -18.44
CA PHE A 111 -16.62 -13.41 -19.53
C PHE A 111 -17.86 -13.54 -20.42
N GLY A 112 -17.68 -13.72 -21.73
CA GLY A 112 -18.79 -13.81 -22.67
C GLY A 112 -19.66 -15.04 -22.45
N ASN A 113 -19.06 -16.12 -21.93
CA ASN A 113 -19.74 -17.32 -21.46
C ASN A 113 -18.86 -18.16 -20.51
N ALA A 114 -19.44 -19.22 -19.95
CA ALA A 114 -18.76 -20.14 -19.04
C ALA A 114 -17.56 -20.87 -19.68
N CYS A 115 -17.59 -21.13 -20.99
CA CYS A 115 -16.47 -21.72 -21.71
C CYS A 115 -15.27 -20.77 -21.69
N GLU A 116 -15.49 -19.49 -21.98
CA GLU A 116 -14.43 -18.48 -21.97
C GLU A 116 -13.79 -18.33 -20.59
N LEU A 117 -14.59 -18.35 -19.51
CA LEU A 117 -14.09 -18.37 -18.13
C LEU A 117 -13.20 -19.60 -17.87
N LYS A 118 -13.68 -20.80 -18.23
CA LYS A 118 -12.92 -22.05 -18.03
C LYS A 118 -11.60 -22.02 -18.80
N ASN A 119 -11.62 -21.57 -20.06
CA ASN A 119 -10.43 -21.45 -20.89
C ASN A 119 -9.45 -20.42 -20.31
N TYR A 120 -9.96 -19.29 -19.79
CA TYR A 120 -9.13 -18.29 -19.14
C TYR A 120 -8.44 -18.84 -17.89
N ASN A 121 -9.17 -19.50 -16.99
CA ASN A 121 -8.59 -20.13 -15.81
C ASN A 121 -7.56 -21.21 -16.17
N CYS A 122 -7.80 -21.96 -17.25
CA CYS A 122 -6.83 -22.94 -17.73
C CYS A 122 -5.52 -22.29 -18.19
N LYS A 123 -5.59 -21.17 -18.93
CA LYS A 123 -4.40 -20.40 -19.36
C LYS A 123 -3.75 -19.60 -18.23
N HIS A 124 -4.53 -19.26 -17.19
CA HIS A 124 -4.11 -18.45 -16.06
C HIS A 124 -4.42 -19.17 -14.73
N PRO A 125 -3.74 -20.30 -14.44
CA PRO A 125 -4.05 -21.13 -13.27
C PRO A 125 -3.87 -20.38 -11.95
N ASN A 126 -2.96 -19.41 -11.92
CA ASN A 126 -2.70 -18.57 -10.74
C ASN A 126 -3.75 -17.49 -10.52
N ALA A 127 -4.60 -17.17 -11.50
CA ALA A 127 -5.63 -16.15 -11.35
C ALA A 127 -6.93 -16.72 -10.75
N ASN A 128 -7.20 -17.99 -11.06
CA ASN A 128 -8.26 -18.83 -10.48
C ASN A 128 -9.58 -18.08 -10.18
N PHE A 129 -10.25 -17.64 -11.25
CA PHE A 129 -11.52 -16.93 -11.16
C PHE A 129 -12.67 -17.89 -10.81
N SER A 130 -13.48 -17.53 -9.81
CA SER A 130 -14.68 -18.28 -9.42
C SER A 130 -15.96 -17.50 -9.76
N VAL A 131 -17.00 -18.18 -10.24
CA VAL A 131 -18.25 -17.52 -10.65
C VAL A 131 -18.92 -16.85 -9.45
N VAL A 132 -19.24 -15.58 -9.58
CA VAL A 132 -20.02 -14.79 -8.61
C VAL A 132 -21.44 -14.57 -9.09
N ALA A 133 -21.65 -14.40 -10.40
CA ALA A 133 -22.98 -14.25 -10.99
C ALA A 133 -23.03 -14.72 -12.45
N ASN A 134 -24.18 -15.22 -12.88
CA ASN A 134 -24.48 -15.54 -14.30
C ASN A 134 -25.02 -14.30 -15.04
N SER A 135 -24.32 -13.18 -14.90
CA SER A 135 -24.64 -11.88 -15.51
C SER A 135 -23.35 -11.09 -15.73
N ASN A 136 -23.42 -9.87 -16.28
CA ASN A 136 -22.24 -9.01 -16.30
C ASN A 136 -21.89 -8.55 -14.88
N CYS A 137 -20.61 -8.25 -14.65
CA CYS A 137 -20.14 -7.78 -13.34
C CYS A 137 -20.75 -6.44 -12.90
N LYS A 138 -21.16 -5.61 -13.87
CA LYS A 138 -21.83 -4.33 -13.60
C LYS A 138 -23.25 -4.52 -13.03
N ASP A 139 -23.85 -5.69 -13.25
CA ASP A 139 -25.20 -6.01 -12.82
C ASP A 139 -25.22 -6.66 -11.43
N ILE A 140 -24.04 -7.00 -10.89
CA ILE A 140 -23.93 -7.45 -9.50
C ILE A 140 -24.25 -6.23 -8.62
N PRO A 141 -25.30 -6.28 -7.80
CA PRO A 141 -25.53 -5.22 -6.82
C PRO A 141 -24.29 -5.14 -5.94
N THR A 142 -23.60 -3.99 -5.95
CA THR A 142 -22.56 -3.75 -4.93
C THR A 142 -23.22 -3.92 -3.58
N PRO A 143 -22.60 -4.66 -2.64
CA PRO A 143 -23.11 -4.74 -1.28
C PRO A 143 -23.37 -3.33 -0.78
N ALA A 144 -24.62 -3.06 -0.36
CA ALA A 144 -24.97 -1.76 0.16
C ALA A 144 -24.00 -1.42 1.31
N PRO A 145 -23.45 -0.19 1.36
CA PRO A 145 -22.54 0.19 2.43
C PRO A 145 -23.26 0.01 3.78
N VAL A 146 -22.58 -0.62 4.74
CA VAL A 146 -23.09 -0.75 6.10
C VAL A 146 -22.98 0.62 6.77
N CYS A 147 -24.11 1.28 6.98
CA CYS A 147 -24.17 2.62 7.56
C CYS A 147 -24.46 2.55 9.06
N ASN A 148 -23.55 3.09 9.88
CA ASN A 148 -23.81 3.27 11.31
C ASN A 148 -24.78 4.43 11.51
N LYS A 149 -26.02 4.13 11.90
CA LYS A 149 -27.08 5.14 12.06
C LYS A 149 -27.13 5.79 13.45
N ALA A 150 -26.24 5.39 14.36
CA ALA A 150 -26.21 5.94 15.71
C ALA A 150 -25.55 7.32 15.70
N CYS A 151 -26.34 8.35 15.97
CA CYS A 151 -25.86 9.72 16.15
C CYS A 151 -26.18 10.25 17.55
N PRO A 152 -25.31 11.11 18.13
CA PRO A 152 -25.64 11.83 19.34
C PRO A 152 -26.89 12.69 19.13
N MET A 153 -27.79 12.75 20.12
CA MET A 153 -28.97 13.64 20.10
C MET A 153 -28.60 15.10 20.41
N ILE A 154 -27.51 15.58 19.81
CA ILE A 154 -27.02 16.94 19.95
C ILE A 154 -27.44 17.71 18.71
N TYR A 155 -28.19 18.78 18.90
CA TYR A 155 -28.53 19.71 17.82
C TYR A 155 -27.38 20.70 17.60
N LYS A 156 -26.58 20.46 16.55
CA LYS A 156 -25.50 21.32 16.06
C LYS A 156 -25.62 21.36 14.53
N PRO A 157 -26.62 22.08 14.00
CA PRO A 157 -27.04 21.89 12.63
C PRO A 157 -25.93 22.23 11.63
N VAL A 158 -25.98 21.58 10.48
CA VAL A 158 -25.12 21.88 9.33
C VAL A 158 -25.95 22.01 8.08
N CYS A 159 -25.59 22.97 7.23
CA CYS A 159 -26.18 23.14 5.92
C CYS A 159 -25.28 22.48 4.89
N ALA A 160 -25.84 21.59 4.08
CA ALA A 160 -25.12 20.94 3.00
C ALA A 160 -25.83 21.12 1.66
N LYS A 161 -25.07 21.11 0.57
CA LYS A 161 -25.58 21.14 -0.80
C LYS A 161 -25.57 19.72 -1.36
N LEU A 162 -26.72 19.28 -1.85
CA LEU A 162 -26.87 18.00 -2.53
C LEU A 162 -26.30 18.07 -3.95
N LEU A 163 -25.98 16.92 -4.54
CA LEU A 163 -25.60 16.83 -5.97
C LEU A 163 -26.67 17.42 -6.92
N SER A 164 -27.94 17.44 -6.51
CA SER A 164 -29.02 18.10 -7.26
C SER A 164 -28.94 19.63 -7.27
N GLY A 165 -28.11 20.23 -6.41
CA GLY A 165 -27.97 21.66 -6.22
C GLY A 165 -28.83 22.25 -5.09
N GLU A 166 -29.77 21.48 -4.55
CA GLU A 166 -30.61 21.86 -3.40
C GLU A 166 -29.80 21.89 -2.09
N THR A 167 -30.17 22.78 -1.17
CA THR A 167 -29.59 22.83 0.17
C THR A 167 -30.47 22.09 1.18
N LYS A 168 -29.83 21.36 2.10
CA LYS A 168 -30.50 20.58 3.14
C LYS A 168 -29.82 20.78 4.50
N THR A 169 -30.62 21.05 5.53
CA THR A 169 -30.18 21.09 6.92
C THR A 169 -30.13 19.68 7.50
N PHE A 170 -29.03 19.35 8.18
CA PHE A 170 -28.90 18.14 9.01
C PHE A 170 -28.79 18.56 10.47
N GLY A 171 -29.34 17.77 11.41
CA GLY A 171 -29.36 18.12 12.83
C GLY A 171 -27.95 18.18 13.46
N ASN A 172 -27.00 17.45 12.86
CA ASN A 172 -25.58 17.51 13.15
C ASN A 172 -24.76 16.86 12.01
N THR A 173 -23.44 16.95 12.10
CA THR A 173 -22.51 16.35 11.13
C THR A 173 -22.64 14.82 11.05
N CYS A 174 -22.98 14.13 12.14
CA CYS A 174 -23.16 12.67 12.12
C CYS A 174 -24.32 12.30 11.20
N GLU A 175 -25.48 12.97 11.35
CA GLU A 175 -26.65 12.73 10.52
C GLU A 175 -26.37 13.00 9.02
N MET A 176 -25.58 14.02 8.70
CA MET A 176 -25.12 14.27 7.31
C MET A 176 -24.27 13.12 6.78
N ASN A 177 -23.38 12.54 7.60
CA ASN A 177 -22.54 11.42 7.21
C ASN A 177 -23.35 10.14 7.03
N VAL A 178 -24.35 9.88 7.88
CA VAL A 178 -25.30 8.76 7.72
C VAL A 178 -26.03 8.90 6.38
N PHE A 179 -26.55 10.09 6.09
CA PHE A 179 -27.21 10.36 4.83
C PHE A 179 -26.29 10.09 3.62
N ASN A 180 -25.04 10.54 3.66
CA ASN A 180 -24.06 10.30 2.59
C ASN A 180 -23.71 8.81 2.41
N CYS A 181 -23.71 8.05 3.50
CA CYS A 181 -23.52 6.61 3.45
C CYS A 181 -24.72 5.91 2.80
N GLU A 182 -25.94 6.26 3.19
CA GLU A 182 -27.17 5.67 2.65
C GLU A 182 -27.45 6.09 1.21
N ASN A 183 -26.95 7.25 0.80
CA ASN A 183 -27.23 7.86 -0.51
C ASN A 183 -25.94 8.14 -1.29
N PRO A 184 -25.17 7.11 -1.70
CA PRO A 184 -23.88 7.31 -2.37
C PRO A 184 -24.01 8.04 -3.73
N ALA A 185 -25.18 7.97 -4.36
CA ALA A 185 -25.49 8.67 -5.62
C ALA A 185 -26.05 10.10 -5.42
N ALA A 186 -26.33 10.52 -4.20
CA ALA A 186 -26.93 11.82 -3.87
C ALA A 186 -26.24 12.47 -2.65
N LYS A 187 -24.90 12.49 -2.66
CA LYS A 187 -24.10 13.03 -1.56
C LYS A 187 -24.40 14.50 -1.29
N ALA A 188 -24.33 14.87 -0.01
CA ALA A 188 -24.34 16.22 0.53
C ALA A 188 -22.91 16.69 0.82
N GLU A 189 -22.56 17.87 0.36
CA GLU A 189 -21.31 18.58 0.64
C GLU A 189 -21.58 19.71 1.65
N LEU A 190 -20.80 19.76 2.74
CA LEU A 190 -20.96 20.79 3.76
C LEU A 190 -20.75 22.20 3.17
N VAL A 191 -21.76 23.06 3.33
CA VAL A 191 -21.73 24.47 2.91
C VAL A 191 -21.39 25.37 4.09
N ALA A 192 -22.08 25.17 5.21
CA ALA A 192 -21.94 26.03 6.39
C ALA A 192 -22.33 25.29 7.68
N ASN A 193 -21.77 25.75 8.79
CA ASN A 193 -22.27 25.40 10.12
C ASN A 193 -23.53 26.23 10.40
N GLY A 194 -24.58 25.59 10.92
CA GLY A 194 -25.90 26.17 11.10
C GLY A 194 -26.95 25.56 10.16
N GLU A 195 -28.19 26.00 10.31
CA GLU A 195 -29.27 25.62 9.41
C GLU A 195 -29.10 26.27 8.03
N CYS A 196 -29.62 25.63 6.98
CA CYS A 196 -29.74 26.27 5.69
C CYS A 196 -30.73 27.43 5.79
N THR A 197 -30.21 28.65 5.79
CA THR A 197 -31.01 29.82 5.51
C THR A 197 -31.26 29.90 4.00
N ALA A 198 -32.43 30.40 3.60
CA ALA A 198 -32.56 30.90 2.23
C ALA A 198 -31.38 31.84 2.03
N ALA A 199 -30.57 31.60 0.99
CA ALA A 199 -29.38 32.40 0.70
C ALA A 199 -29.76 33.85 0.91
N PRO A 200 -29.11 34.59 1.84
CA PRO A 200 -29.47 35.97 2.04
C PRO A 200 -29.33 36.61 0.66
N THR A 201 -30.44 37.13 0.14
CA THR A 201 -30.51 37.78 -1.18
C THR A 201 -29.51 38.94 -1.30
N ALA A 202 -28.89 39.33 -0.18
CA ALA A 202 -27.75 40.21 -0.10
C ALA A 202 -26.62 39.55 0.69
N CYS A 203 -25.43 39.52 0.10
CA CYS A 203 -24.21 39.16 0.81
C CYS A 203 -23.93 40.19 1.92
N PRO A 204 -23.42 39.76 3.09
CA PRO A 204 -22.99 40.70 4.12
C PRO A 204 -22.03 41.73 3.51
N THR A 205 -22.25 43.01 3.75
CA THR A 205 -21.39 44.10 3.22
C THR A 205 -20.46 44.67 4.28
N ALA A 206 -20.65 44.30 5.54
CA ALA A 206 -19.89 44.81 6.67
C ALA A 206 -19.05 43.70 7.32
N CYS A 207 -17.77 43.99 7.52
CA CYS A 207 -16.86 43.22 8.33
C CYS A 207 -16.29 44.12 9.43
N ALA A 208 -15.92 43.53 10.57
CA ALA A 208 -15.16 44.27 11.56
C ALA A 208 -13.80 44.69 10.95
N GLU A 209 -13.38 45.93 11.19
CA GLU A 209 -12.08 46.46 10.73
C GLU A 209 -10.91 45.87 11.54
N ILE A 210 -10.81 44.55 11.54
CA ILE A 210 -9.78 43.78 12.22
C ILE A 210 -8.89 43.20 11.13
N TYR A 211 -7.64 43.66 11.08
CA TYR A 211 -6.65 43.11 10.15
C TYR A 211 -6.07 41.81 10.72
N LYS A 212 -6.57 40.68 10.22
CA LYS A 212 -6.10 39.31 10.50
C LYS A 212 -6.05 38.56 9.17
N PRO A 213 -5.05 38.86 8.32
CA PRO A 213 -5.11 38.52 6.92
C PRO A 213 -5.18 37.01 6.69
N VAL A 214 -5.79 36.62 5.58
CA VAL A 214 -5.80 35.25 5.10
C VAL A 214 -5.44 35.21 3.63
N CYS A 215 -4.66 34.20 3.24
CA CYS A 215 -4.34 33.93 1.86
C CYS A 215 -5.28 32.86 1.34
N ALA A 216 -5.91 33.09 0.20
CA ALA A 216 -6.79 32.13 -0.44
C ALA A 216 -6.48 31.99 -1.93
N LYS A 217 -6.75 30.81 -2.48
CA LYS A 217 -6.60 30.48 -3.90
C LYS A 217 -7.97 30.57 -4.57
N LEU A 218 -8.06 31.35 -5.63
CA LEU A 218 -9.26 31.49 -6.45
C LEU A 218 -9.45 30.26 -7.34
N LEU A 219 -10.66 30.05 -7.86
CA LEU A 219 -10.91 29.01 -8.87
C LEU A 219 -10.06 29.18 -10.14
N SER A 220 -9.63 30.41 -10.46
CA SER A 220 -8.69 30.69 -11.55
C SER A 220 -7.27 30.17 -11.29
N GLY A 221 -6.96 29.77 -10.04
CA GLY A 221 -5.64 29.34 -9.60
C GLY A 221 -4.77 30.45 -9.01
N GLU A 222 -5.17 31.71 -9.13
CA GLU A 222 -4.48 32.87 -8.55
C GLU A 222 -4.64 32.93 -7.04
N THR A 223 -3.66 33.49 -6.33
CA THR A 223 -3.75 33.73 -4.89
C THR A 223 -4.18 35.17 -4.60
N LYS A 224 -5.00 35.34 -3.56
CA LYS A 224 -5.51 36.64 -3.11
C LYS A 224 -5.50 36.74 -1.59
N THR A 225 -4.96 37.85 -1.09
CA THR A 225 -5.02 38.22 0.33
C THR A 225 -6.36 38.88 0.63
N PHE A 226 -7.00 38.47 1.72
CA PHE A 226 -8.15 39.13 2.32
C PHE A 226 -7.76 39.70 3.68
N GLY A 227 -8.27 40.87 4.06
CA GLY A 227 -7.89 41.54 5.32
C GLY A 227 -8.30 40.74 6.56
N ASN A 228 -9.32 39.90 6.43
CA ASN A 228 -9.74 38.90 7.40
C ASN A 228 -10.64 37.83 6.75
N THR A 229 -10.99 36.81 7.53
CA THR A 229 -11.88 35.72 7.11
C THR A 229 -13.29 36.22 6.73
N CYS A 230 -13.79 37.29 7.36
CA CYS A 230 -15.09 37.85 7.01
C CYS A 230 -15.07 38.40 5.57
N GLU A 231 -14.05 39.17 5.21
CA GLU A 231 -13.91 39.72 3.85
C GLU A 231 -13.80 38.61 2.79
N MET A 232 -13.10 37.51 3.09
CA MET A 232 -13.04 36.33 2.20
C MET A 232 -14.43 35.71 2.00
N ASN A 233 -15.21 35.58 3.07
CA ASN A 233 -16.56 35.02 3.02
C ASN A 233 -17.53 35.94 2.25
N VAL A 234 -17.43 37.26 2.44
CA VAL A 234 -18.18 38.26 1.66
C VAL A 234 -17.85 38.13 0.18
N PHE A 235 -16.57 38.05 -0.16
CA PHE A 235 -16.12 37.83 -1.53
C PHE A 235 -16.70 36.55 -2.14
N ASN A 236 -16.65 35.43 -1.42
CA ASN A 236 -17.20 34.15 -1.87
C ASN A 236 -18.71 34.19 -2.10
N CYS A 237 -19.43 34.90 -1.22
CA CYS A 237 -20.86 35.12 -1.40
C CYS A 237 -21.15 35.95 -2.65
N GLN A 238 -20.42 37.05 -2.86
CA GLN A 238 -20.64 37.97 -3.98
C GLN A 238 -20.16 37.40 -5.32
N ASN A 239 -19.17 36.50 -5.28
CA ASN A 239 -18.48 36.00 -6.47
C ASN A 239 -18.48 34.45 -6.50
N PRO A 240 -19.66 33.80 -6.61
CA PRO A 240 -19.75 32.34 -6.59
C PRO A 240 -18.97 31.65 -7.73
N ALA A 241 -18.75 32.35 -8.85
CA ALA A 241 -17.96 31.85 -9.98
C ALA A 241 -16.43 32.00 -9.81
N ALA A 242 -15.96 32.81 -8.84
CA ALA A 242 -14.55 33.04 -8.59
C ALA A 242 -14.03 32.38 -7.30
N LYS A 243 -14.92 31.92 -6.42
CA LYS A 243 -14.73 31.26 -5.10
C LYS A 243 -13.26 31.11 -4.66
N ALA A 244 -12.91 31.78 -3.57
CA ALA A 244 -11.64 31.69 -2.87
C ALA A 244 -11.66 30.56 -1.84
N GLU A 245 -10.65 29.69 -1.87
CA GLU A 245 -10.39 28.64 -0.88
C GLU A 245 -9.21 29.04 0.01
N LEU A 246 -9.38 28.98 1.33
CA LEU A 246 -8.34 29.34 2.29
C LEU A 246 -7.10 28.44 2.11
N VAL A 247 -5.95 29.07 1.86
CA VAL A 247 -4.64 28.41 1.74
C VAL A 247 -3.87 28.51 3.06
N ALA A 248 -3.80 29.72 3.63
CA ALA A 248 -3.02 29.96 4.83
C ALA A 248 -3.55 31.16 5.62
N ASN A 249 -3.28 31.17 6.93
CA ASN A 249 -3.40 32.38 7.74
C ASN A 249 -2.19 33.29 7.45
N GLY A 250 -2.43 34.59 7.30
CA GLY A 250 -1.44 35.56 6.84
C GLY A 250 -1.70 36.04 5.42
N GLU A 251 -0.89 36.98 4.95
CA GLU A 251 -0.96 37.48 3.58
C GLU A 251 -0.46 36.44 2.58
N CYS A 252 -0.94 36.50 1.34
CA CYS A 252 -0.33 35.75 0.25
C CYS A 252 1.06 36.31 -0.01
N THR A 253 2.08 35.55 0.39
CA THR A 253 3.43 35.77 -0.11
C THR A 253 3.52 35.21 -1.51
N ALA A 254 4.25 35.90 -2.40
CA ALA A 254 4.69 35.25 -3.62
C ALA A 254 5.38 33.94 -3.21
N ALA A 255 5.08 32.84 -3.90
CA ALA A 255 5.87 31.62 -3.75
C ALA A 255 7.34 32.06 -3.78
N PRO A 256 8.12 31.76 -2.73
CA PRO A 256 9.45 32.34 -2.63
C PRO A 256 10.19 31.95 -3.91
N THR A 257 10.73 32.96 -4.61
CA THR A 257 11.43 32.79 -5.90
C THR A 257 12.60 31.80 -5.79
N ALA A 258 12.99 31.45 -4.56
CA ALA A 258 13.79 30.29 -4.23
C ALA A 258 13.10 29.48 -3.11
N CYS A 259 13.00 28.17 -3.29
CA CYS A 259 12.55 27.29 -2.23
C CYS A 259 13.51 27.36 -1.03
N PRO A 260 13.01 27.28 0.21
CA PRO A 260 13.88 27.21 1.39
C PRO A 260 14.92 26.10 1.20
N THR A 261 16.19 26.42 1.42
CA THR A 261 17.30 25.47 1.24
C THR A 261 17.71 24.78 2.52
N ALA A 262 17.20 25.25 3.66
CA ALA A 262 17.54 24.72 4.98
C ALA A 262 16.28 24.51 5.82
N CYS A 263 16.22 23.35 6.46
CA CYS A 263 15.26 23.03 7.50
C CYS A 263 16.02 22.79 8.81
N ALA A 264 15.37 23.10 9.93
CA ALA A 264 15.91 22.69 11.22
C ALA A 264 15.96 21.15 11.27
N GLU A 265 17.04 20.59 11.83
CA GLU A 265 17.21 19.14 12.04
C GLU A 265 16.32 18.64 13.19
N ILE A 266 15.01 18.81 13.04
CA ILE A 266 13.98 18.40 13.98
C ILE A 266 13.22 17.25 13.33
N TYR A 267 13.20 16.09 13.98
CA TYR A 267 12.40 14.96 13.54
C TYR A 267 10.99 15.03 14.12
N LYS A 268 10.04 15.49 13.30
CA LYS A 268 8.59 15.56 13.58
C LYS A 268 7.85 15.13 12.31
N PRO A 269 7.79 13.81 12.03
CA PRO A 269 7.50 13.32 10.70
C PRO A 269 6.09 13.66 10.24
N VAL A 270 5.93 13.79 8.93
CA VAL A 270 4.63 13.91 8.26
C VAL A 270 4.55 12.89 7.12
N CYS A 271 3.40 12.25 6.97
CA CYS A 271 3.15 11.27 5.93
C CYS A 271 2.31 11.91 4.83
N ALA A 272 2.83 11.91 3.60
CA ALA A 272 2.12 12.35 2.42
C ALA A 272 1.71 11.15 1.55
N LYS A 273 0.46 11.14 1.09
CA LYS A 273 -0.06 10.15 0.16
C LYS A 273 -0.17 10.74 -1.24
N TYR A 274 0.47 10.12 -2.22
CA TYR A 274 0.41 10.52 -3.61
C TYR A 274 -0.94 10.17 -4.26
N THR A 275 -1.19 10.70 -5.46
CA THR A 275 -2.38 10.40 -6.26
C THR A 275 -2.44 8.95 -6.74
N ASN A 276 -1.28 8.33 -6.98
CA ASN A 276 -1.17 6.91 -7.33
C ASN A 276 -1.29 5.97 -6.12
N GLY A 277 -1.44 6.52 -4.91
CA GLY A 277 -1.59 5.76 -3.66
C GLY A 277 -0.30 5.53 -2.88
N ASP A 278 0.86 5.89 -3.44
CA ASP A 278 2.15 5.75 -2.75
C ASP A 278 2.21 6.64 -1.50
N LEU A 279 3.06 6.25 -0.55
CA LEU A 279 3.25 6.95 0.72
C LEU A 279 4.70 7.42 0.84
N GLN A 280 4.90 8.65 1.29
CA GLN A 280 6.23 9.19 1.62
C GLN A 280 6.23 9.94 2.94
N THR A 281 7.19 9.55 3.79
CA THR A 281 7.47 10.23 5.06
C THR A 281 8.48 11.36 4.82
N PHE A 282 8.17 12.56 5.31
CA PHE A 282 9.11 13.68 5.41
C PHE A 282 9.53 13.83 6.86
N ALA A 283 10.81 14.16 7.11
CA ALA A 283 11.35 14.27 8.46
C ALA A 283 10.66 15.35 9.31
N ASN A 284 10.15 16.40 8.65
CA ASN A 284 9.31 17.42 9.24
C ASN A 284 8.51 18.19 8.17
N THR A 285 7.61 19.07 8.62
CA THR A 285 6.80 19.93 7.74
C THR A 285 7.64 20.85 6.86
N CYS A 286 8.83 21.28 7.31
CA CYS A 286 9.71 22.11 6.48
C CYS A 286 10.21 21.32 5.26
N GLU A 287 10.68 20.08 5.45
CA GLU A 287 11.13 19.23 4.35
C GLU A 287 10.02 18.95 3.33
N LEU A 288 8.78 18.71 3.80
CA LEU A 288 7.60 18.60 2.95
C LEU A 288 7.37 19.87 2.12
N ASN A 289 7.48 21.04 2.74
CA ASN A 289 7.27 22.33 2.08
C ASN A 289 8.38 22.62 1.05
N VAL A 290 9.63 22.30 1.36
CA VAL A 290 10.76 22.41 0.43
C VAL A 290 10.53 21.53 -0.79
N PHE A 291 10.10 20.29 -0.57
CA PHE A 291 9.77 19.36 -1.65
C PHE A 291 8.63 19.88 -2.52
N THR A 292 7.52 20.31 -1.91
CA THR A 292 6.35 20.84 -2.62
C THR A 292 6.71 22.08 -3.44
N CYS A 293 7.55 22.95 -2.88
CA CYS A 293 8.06 24.12 -3.60
C CYS A 293 8.94 23.74 -4.80
N LYS A 294 9.85 22.77 -4.64
CA LYS A 294 10.75 22.33 -5.71
C LYS A 294 10.02 21.56 -6.82
N PHE A 295 8.94 20.87 -6.47
CA PHE A 295 8.19 19.99 -7.36
C PHE A 295 6.69 20.31 -7.38
N PRO A 296 6.28 21.50 -7.87
CA PRO A 296 4.88 21.95 -7.83
C PRO A 296 3.93 21.10 -8.69
N ALA A 297 4.46 20.28 -9.60
CA ALA A 297 3.68 19.33 -10.40
C ALA A 297 3.31 18.04 -9.63
N ILE A 298 3.90 17.81 -8.46
CA ILE A 298 3.61 16.65 -7.62
C ILE A 298 2.53 17.03 -6.62
N ALA A 299 1.39 16.32 -6.67
CA ALA A 299 0.26 16.54 -5.78
C ALA A 299 0.07 15.38 -4.80
N PHE A 300 -0.30 15.72 -3.57
CA PHE A 300 -0.66 14.76 -2.53
C PHE A 300 -2.19 14.75 -2.34
N THR A 301 -2.76 13.57 -2.12
CA THR A 301 -4.18 13.37 -1.82
C THR A 301 -4.48 13.50 -0.32
N ALA A 302 -3.47 13.29 0.52
CA ALA A 302 -3.56 13.49 1.96
C ALA A 302 -2.18 13.79 2.55
N VAL A 303 -2.15 14.59 3.60
CA VAL A 303 -0.98 14.79 4.46
C VAL A 303 -1.43 14.62 5.89
N THR A 304 -0.73 13.77 6.65
CA THR A 304 -1.05 13.44 8.04
C THR A 304 0.17 13.60 8.93
N GLU A 305 -0.06 13.90 10.21
CA GLU A 305 1.01 13.91 11.22
C GLU A 305 1.49 12.49 11.49
N GLY A 306 2.80 12.31 11.67
CA GLY A 306 3.42 11.01 11.88
C GLY A 306 4.12 10.46 10.63
N ALA A 307 4.89 9.39 10.80
CA ALA A 307 5.49 8.66 9.68
C ALA A 307 4.43 7.82 8.98
N CYS A 308 4.64 7.53 7.69
CA CYS A 308 3.76 6.62 6.97
C CYS A 308 3.84 5.20 7.53
N GLU A 309 2.69 4.61 7.83
CA GLU A 309 2.58 3.21 8.20
C GLU A 309 2.37 2.38 6.93
N ALA A 310 3.07 1.24 6.83
CA ALA A 310 2.81 0.28 5.76
C ALA A 310 1.48 -0.43 6.07
N ASN A 311 0.55 -0.41 5.10
CA ASN A 311 -0.62 -1.29 5.12
C ASN A 311 -0.22 -2.72 4.76
#